data_AF-A0A7V3RLN0-F1
#
_entry.id   AF-A0A7V3RLN0-F1
#
_cell.length_a   1.000
_cell.length_b   1.000
_cell.length_c   1.000
_cell.angle_alpha   90.00
_cell.angle_beta   90.00
_cell.angle_gamma   90.00
#
_symmetry.space_group_name_H-M   'P 1'
#
loop_
_entity.id
_entity.type
_entity.pdbx_description
1 polymer ?
#
loop_
_entity_poly.entity_id
_entity_poly.type
_entity_poly.pdbx_seq_one_letter_code
_entity_poly.pdbx_strand_id
1 'polypeptide(L)'
;MDDEERIALIRQGNELFNKKDYKNALKIFLATNYKDGIIRVADYLYFDKQDKISAIKLYKKAGHQKVIDDFAERAARLIQLLLYEDKKAAEEAVKVAEPIIKEWKPVVVSADELINAARKVEVEVKNDSSGGENPINSGKGKDKE
;
A
#
# COMPACT_ATOMS: atom_id res chain seq x y z
N MET A 1 43.48 0.48 -15.26
CA MET A 1 43.80 -0.33 -14.07
C MET A 1 44.64 -1.48 -14.56
N ASP A 2 45.82 -1.65 -13.99
CA ASP A 2 46.68 -2.77 -14.32
C ASP A 2 46.19 -4.06 -13.63
N ASP A 3 46.58 -5.23 -14.15
CA ASP A 3 46.11 -6.51 -13.63
C ASP A 3 46.61 -6.77 -12.20
N GLU A 4 47.82 -6.34 -11.85
CA GLU A 4 48.38 -6.48 -10.50
C GLU A 4 47.60 -5.63 -9.49
N GLU A 5 47.32 -4.37 -9.84
CA GLU A 5 46.48 -3.48 -9.04
C GLU A 5 45.09 -4.08 -8.83
N ARG A 6 44.53 -4.67 -9.89
CA ARG A 6 43.20 -5.30 -9.86
C ARG A 6 43.17 -6.46 -8.89
N ILE A 7 44.18 -7.31 -8.92
CA ILE A 7 44.31 -8.45 -8.00
C ILE A 7 44.48 -7.96 -6.55
N ALA A 8 45.31 -6.95 -6.32
CA ALA A 8 45.51 -6.36 -4.99
C ALA A 8 44.20 -5.82 -4.41
N LEU A 9 43.42 -5.08 -5.21
CA LEU A 9 42.10 -4.61 -4.80
C LEU A 9 41.14 -5.77 -4.51
N ILE A 10 41.06 -6.78 -5.38
CA ILE A 10 40.19 -7.94 -5.14
C ILE A 10 40.53 -8.63 -3.82
N ARG A 11 41.82 -8.78 -3.49
CA ARG A 11 42.26 -9.34 -2.20
C ARG A 11 41.77 -8.50 -1.02
N GLN A 12 41.91 -7.18 -1.10
CA GLN A 12 41.37 -6.27 -0.08
C GLN A 12 39.84 -6.37 0.03
N GLY A 13 39.13 -6.47 -1.10
CA GLY A 13 37.68 -6.70 -1.13
C GLY A 13 37.29 -8.00 -0.43
N ASN A 14 38.06 -9.07 -0.62
CA ASN A 14 37.85 -10.34 0.07
C ASN A 14 38.10 -10.24 1.58
N GLU A 15 39.12 -9.51 2.01
CA GLU A 15 39.38 -9.24 3.43
C GLU A 15 38.22 -8.48 4.10
N LEU A 16 37.69 -7.45 3.42
CA LEU A 16 36.52 -6.71 3.90
C LEU A 16 35.28 -7.61 3.97
N PHE A 17 35.06 -8.46 2.95
CA PHE A 17 33.96 -9.40 2.93
C PHE A 17 34.02 -10.38 4.10
N ASN A 18 35.21 -10.93 4.38
CA ASN A 18 35.42 -11.85 5.50
C ASN A 18 35.20 -11.17 6.86
N LYS A 19 35.46 -9.87 6.96
CA LYS A 19 35.12 -9.02 8.11
C LYS A 19 33.64 -8.63 8.19
N LYS A 20 32.79 -9.16 7.28
CA LYS A 20 31.37 -8.82 7.13
C LYS A 20 31.11 -7.37 6.76
N ASP A 21 32.12 -6.65 6.26
CA ASP A 21 31.96 -5.32 5.69
C ASP A 21 31.56 -5.45 4.21
N TYR A 22 30.34 -5.96 4.00
CA TYR A 22 29.80 -6.22 2.67
C TYR A 22 29.67 -4.95 1.82
N LYS A 23 29.41 -3.80 2.46
CA LYS A 23 29.23 -2.52 1.78
C LYS A 23 30.53 -2.05 1.14
N ASN A 24 31.64 -2.07 1.88
CA ASN A 24 32.92 -1.64 1.33
C ASN A 24 33.52 -2.71 0.41
N ALA A 25 33.35 -4.01 0.71
CA ALA A 25 33.72 -5.08 -0.21
C ALA A 25 33.03 -4.93 -1.58
N LEU A 26 31.71 -4.65 -1.59
CA LEU A 26 30.95 -4.48 -2.82
C LEU A 26 31.47 -3.33 -3.70
N LYS A 27 31.86 -2.19 -3.10
CA LYS A 27 32.44 -1.07 -3.86
C LYS A 27 33.67 -1.52 -4.64
N ILE A 28 34.54 -2.30 -4.00
CA ILE A 28 35.76 -2.83 -4.61
C ILE A 28 35.40 -3.83 -5.71
N PHE A 29 34.47 -4.76 -5.46
CA PHE A 29 34.07 -5.75 -6.46
C PHE A 29 33.41 -5.13 -7.69
N LEU A 30 32.62 -4.07 -7.51
CA LEU A 30 32.03 -3.30 -8.61
C LEU A 30 33.10 -2.54 -9.40
N ALA A 31 34.05 -1.88 -8.73
CA ALA A 31 35.13 -1.13 -9.38
C ALA A 31 36.06 -2.03 -10.20
N THR A 32 36.30 -3.26 -9.73
CA THR A 32 37.17 -4.27 -10.37
C THR A 32 36.43 -5.21 -11.33
N ASN A 33 35.10 -5.06 -11.44
CA ASN A 33 34.21 -5.97 -12.17
C ASN A 33 34.41 -7.45 -11.78
N TYR A 34 34.68 -7.72 -10.50
CA TYR A 34 34.89 -9.07 -9.99
C TYR A 34 33.55 -9.77 -9.74
N LYS A 35 33.06 -10.47 -10.77
CA LYS A 35 31.72 -11.09 -10.81
C LYS A 35 31.43 -11.99 -9.61
N ASP A 36 32.38 -12.85 -9.25
CA ASP A 36 32.21 -13.78 -8.12
C ASP A 36 32.03 -13.04 -6.78
N GLY A 37 32.83 -11.98 -6.54
CA GLY A 37 32.65 -11.10 -5.39
C GLY A 37 31.28 -10.43 -5.34
N ILE A 38 30.78 -9.97 -6.48
CA ILE A 38 29.43 -9.38 -6.60
C ILE A 38 28.35 -10.42 -6.28
N ILE A 39 28.48 -11.65 -6.79
CA ILE A 39 27.55 -12.76 -6.53
C ILE A 39 27.50 -13.10 -5.05
N ARG A 40 28.65 -13.22 -4.37
CA ARG A 40 28.66 -13.52 -2.92
C ARG A 40 27.98 -12.44 -2.07
N VAL A 41 28.12 -11.17 -2.44
CA VAL A 41 27.38 -10.08 -1.78
C VAL A 41 25.89 -10.17 -2.11
N ALA A 42 25.53 -10.52 -3.34
CA ALA A 42 24.14 -10.75 -3.73
C ALA A 42 23.50 -11.91 -2.94
N ASP A 43 24.22 -13.02 -2.74
CA ASP A 43 23.76 -14.16 -1.95
C ASP A 43 23.46 -13.74 -0.51
N TYR A 44 24.37 -12.97 0.11
CA TYR A 44 24.13 -12.41 1.45
C TYR A 44 22.87 -11.56 1.51
N LEU A 45 22.66 -10.69 0.51
CA LEU A 45 21.45 -9.86 0.45
C LEU A 45 20.19 -10.72 0.28
N TYR A 46 20.27 -11.73 -0.58
CA TYR A 46 19.13 -12.57 -0.95
C TYR A 46 18.70 -13.49 0.20
N PHE A 47 19.64 -14.18 0.84
CA PHE A 47 19.36 -15.22 1.83
C PHE A 47 19.40 -14.71 3.27
N ASP A 48 20.40 -13.89 3.64
CA ASP A 48 20.56 -13.46 5.04
C ASP A 48 19.78 -12.19 5.35
N LYS A 49 19.81 -11.19 4.45
CA LYS A 49 19.10 -9.91 4.65
C LYS A 49 17.67 -9.89 4.13
N GLN A 50 17.27 -10.89 3.35
CA GLN A 50 15.98 -10.94 2.66
C GLN A 50 15.71 -9.71 1.76
N ASP A 51 16.76 -8.97 1.38
CA ASP A 51 16.68 -7.86 0.42
C ASP A 51 16.88 -8.40 -1.00
N LYS A 52 15.85 -9.11 -1.47
CA LYS A 52 15.87 -9.77 -2.77
C LYS A 52 15.96 -8.76 -3.93
N ILE A 53 15.41 -7.57 -3.77
CA ILE A 53 15.43 -6.54 -4.84
C ILE A 53 16.86 -6.07 -5.08
N SER A 54 17.60 -5.73 -4.02
CA SER A 54 19.00 -5.33 -4.16
C SER A 54 19.87 -6.49 -4.67
N ALA A 55 19.63 -7.71 -4.17
CA ALA A 55 20.33 -8.91 -4.64
C ALA A 55 20.15 -9.14 -6.15
N ILE A 56 18.92 -9.06 -6.66
CA ILE A 56 18.61 -9.25 -8.09
C ILE A 56 19.32 -8.22 -8.97
N LYS A 57 19.42 -6.96 -8.52
CA LYS A 57 20.21 -5.93 -9.22
C LYS A 57 21.69 -6.32 -9.34
N LEU A 58 22.26 -6.89 -8.27
CA LEU A 58 23.65 -7.35 -8.25
C LEU A 58 23.86 -8.61 -9.10
N TYR A 59 22.96 -9.60 -9.05
CA TYR A 59 22.99 -10.75 -9.94
C TYR A 59 22.95 -10.34 -11.40
N LYS A 60 22.12 -9.34 -11.75
CA LYS A 60 22.07 -8.79 -13.11
C LYS A 60 23.40 -8.16 -13.51
N LYS A 61 24.04 -7.41 -12.60
CA LYS A 61 25.35 -6.79 -12.84
C LYS A 61 26.45 -7.84 -13.05
N ALA A 62 26.40 -8.95 -12.31
CA ALA A 62 27.35 -10.05 -12.42
C ALA A 62 27.08 -11.00 -13.61
N GLY A 63 25.90 -10.90 -14.24
CA GLY A 63 25.48 -11.78 -15.33
C GLY A 63 24.95 -13.14 -14.85
N HIS A 64 24.43 -13.22 -13.63
CA HIS A 64 23.92 -14.46 -13.04
C HIS A 64 22.43 -14.67 -13.39
N GLN A 65 22.16 -14.97 -14.68
CA GLN A 65 20.82 -14.96 -15.26
C GLN A 65 19.87 -16.01 -14.64
N LYS A 66 20.40 -17.20 -14.30
CA LYS A 66 19.59 -18.29 -13.75
C LYS A 66 18.76 -17.88 -12.53
N VAL A 67 19.36 -17.19 -11.56
CA VAL A 67 18.66 -16.75 -10.34
C VAL A 67 17.64 -15.65 -10.63
N ILE A 68 17.89 -14.83 -11.66
CA ILE A 68 16.96 -13.80 -12.10
C ILE A 68 15.72 -14.44 -12.72
N ASP A 69 15.92 -15.45 -13.58
CA ASP A 69 14.82 -16.17 -14.24
C ASP A 69 13.98 -16.92 -13.21
N ASP A 70 14.62 -17.64 -12.28
CA ASP A 70 13.94 -18.33 -11.18
C ASP A 70 13.13 -17.36 -10.30
N PHE A 71 13.67 -16.17 -10.03
CA PHE A 71 12.96 -15.13 -9.27
C PHE A 71 11.76 -14.58 -10.05
N ALA A 72 11.97 -14.28 -11.34
CA ALA A 72 10.93 -13.75 -12.22
C ALA A 72 9.77 -14.75 -12.39
N GLU A 73 10.08 -16.03 -12.55
CA GLU A 73 9.08 -17.09 -12.65
C GLU A 73 8.24 -17.18 -11.37
N ARG A 74 8.88 -17.19 -10.20
CA ARG A 74 8.17 -17.22 -8.90
C ARG A 74 7.30 -15.98 -8.71
N ALA A 75 7.81 -14.81 -9.07
CA ALA A 75 7.04 -13.56 -8.99
C ALA A 75 5.82 -13.60 -9.93
N ALA A 76 5.99 -14.06 -11.16
CA ALA A 76 4.89 -14.21 -12.12
C ALA A 76 3.81 -15.18 -11.60
N ARG A 77 4.22 -16.32 -11.03
CA ARG A 77 3.28 -17.28 -10.41
C ARG A 77 2.51 -16.67 -9.24
N LEU A 78 3.19 -15.89 -8.39
CA LEU A 78 2.54 -15.22 -7.26
C LEU A 78 1.51 -14.20 -7.75
N ILE A 79 1.84 -13.41 -8.76
CA ILE A 79 0.90 -12.45 -9.38
C ILE A 79 -0.30 -13.19 -9.97
N GLN A 80 -0.10 -14.31 -10.67
CA GLN A 80 -1.18 -15.12 -11.23
C GLN A 80 -2.13 -15.65 -10.13
N LEU A 81 -1.57 -16.10 -9.01
CA LEU A 81 -2.37 -16.58 -7.87
C LEU A 81 -3.22 -15.45 -7.28
N LEU A 82 -2.62 -14.29 -7.02
CA LEU A 82 -3.34 -13.12 -6.49
C LEU A 82 -4.46 -12.67 -7.43
N LEU A 83 -4.20 -12.60 -8.73
CA LEU A 83 -5.23 -12.26 -9.73
C LEU A 83 -6.36 -13.29 -9.80
N TYR A 84 -6.08 -14.56 -9.50
CA TYR A 84 -7.11 -15.60 -9.46
C TYR A 84 -7.98 -15.49 -8.21
N GLU A 85 -7.38 -15.17 -7.06
CA GLU A 85 -8.09 -14.90 -5.81
C GLU A 85 -9.01 -13.67 -5.97
N ASP A 86 -8.52 -12.60 -6.57
CA ASP A 86 -9.31 -11.40 -6.86
C ASP A 86 -10.52 -11.71 -7.76
N LYS A 87 -10.33 -12.54 -8.80
CA LYS A 87 -11.43 -12.97 -9.67
C LYS A 87 -12.48 -13.78 -8.92
N LYS A 88 -12.06 -14.73 -8.07
CA LYS A 88 -12.99 -15.50 -7.24
C LYS A 88 -13.77 -14.62 -6.27
N ALA A 89 -13.08 -13.72 -5.59
CA ALA A 89 -13.72 -12.77 -4.68
C ALA A 89 -14.75 -11.89 -5.42
N ALA A 90 -14.44 -11.45 -6.64
CA ALA A 90 -15.39 -10.72 -7.48
C ALA A 90 -16.61 -11.57 -7.89
N GLU A 91 -16.40 -12.82 -8.32
CA GLU A 91 -17.49 -13.74 -8.66
C GLU A 91 -18.40 -14.06 -7.45
N GLU A 92 -17.82 -14.23 -6.26
CA GLU A 92 -18.57 -14.43 -5.02
C GLU A 92 -19.36 -13.18 -4.63
N ALA A 93 -18.77 -11.99 -4.74
CA ALA A 93 -19.47 -10.73 -4.50
C ALA A 93 -20.65 -10.53 -5.46
N VAL A 94 -20.50 -10.90 -6.74
CA VAL A 94 -21.60 -10.85 -7.73
C VAL A 94 -22.72 -11.82 -7.36
N LYS A 95 -22.39 -13.07 -7.00
CA LYS A 95 -23.40 -14.07 -6.56
C LYS A 95 -24.16 -13.65 -5.31
N VAL A 96 -23.53 -12.91 -4.40
CA VAL A 96 -24.19 -12.36 -3.20
C VAL A 96 -25.07 -11.16 -3.56
N ALA A 97 -24.64 -10.31 -4.49
CA ALA A 97 -25.38 -9.12 -4.90
C ALA A 97 -26.61 -9.44 -5.78
N GLU A 98 -26.55 -10.44 -6.65
CA GLU A 98 -27.65 -10.85 -7.55
C GLU A 98 -29.00 -11.09 -6.85
N PRO A 99 -29.10 -11.89 -5.76
CA PRO A 99 -30.36 -12.09 -5.06
C PRO A 99 -30.84 -10.82 -4.34
N ILE A 100 -29.92 -10.03 -3.76
CA ILE A 100 -30.24 -8.78 -3.05
C ILE A 100 -30.87 -7.76 -4.02
N ILE A 101 -30.28 -7.59 -5.21
CA ILE A 101 -30.78 -6.66 -6.24
C ILE A 101 -32.14 -7.13 -6.76
N LYS A 102 -32.36 -8.44 -6.87
CA LYS A 102 -33.64 -9.00 -7.35
C LYS A 102 -34.77 -8.87 -6.34
N GLU A 103 -34.46 -8.92 -5.05
CA GLU A 103 -35.43 -8.72 -3.96
C GLU A 103 -35.69 -7.25 -3.65
N TRP A 104 -34.80 -6.35 -4.08
CA TRP A 104 -35.00 -4.92 -3.90
C TRP A 104 -36.16 -4.41 -4.74
N LYS A 105 -37.28 -4.15 -4.06
CA LYS A 105 -38.42 -3.43 -4.62
C LYS A 105 -38.17 -1.94 -4.45
N PRO A 106 -38.03 -1.14 -5.52
CA PRO A 106 -37.93 0.30 -5.37
C PRO A 106 -39.21 0.80 -4.70
N VAL A 107 -39.05 1.58 -3.62
CA VAL A 107 -40.18 2.28 -3.01
C VAL A 107 -40.58 3.38 -3.98
N VAL A 108 -41.64 3.11 -4.76
CA VAL A 108 -42.27 4.14 -5.60
C VAL A 108 -43.17 4.94 -4.68
N VAL A 109 -42.67 6.07 -4.18
CA VAL A 109 -43.49 7.04 -3.45
C VAL A 109 -44.26 7.85 -4.48
N SER A 110 -45.57 7.95 -4.34
CA SER A 110 -46.38 8.78 -5.24
C SER A 110 -46.10 10.27 -4.97
N ALA A 111 -46.20 11.11 -6.01
CA ALA A 111 -45.97 12.55 -5.88
C ALA A 111 -46.92 13.18 -4.83
N ASP A 112 -48.15 12.68 -4.74
CA ASP A 112 -49.16 13.17 -3.80
C ASP A 112 -48.82 12.81 -2.34
N GLU A 113 -48.23 11.64 -2.08
CA GLU A 113 -47.74 11.24 -0.75
C GLU A 113 -46.56 12.08 -0.29
N LEU A 114 -45.64 12.43 -1.20
CA LEU A 114 -44.51 13.32 -0.89
C LEU A 114 -44.98 14.74 -0.57
N ILE A 115 -45.94 15.26 -1.35
CA ILE A 115 -46.53 16.58 -1.11
C ILE A 115 -47.29 16.61 0.21
N ASN A 116 -48.06 15.57 0.52
CA ASN A 116 -48.79 15.48 1.78
C ASN A 116 -47.87 15.29 2.99
N ALA A 117 -46.79 14.52 2.86
CA ALA A 117 -45.76 14.41 3.90
C ALA A 117 -45.06 15.76 4.13
N ALA A 118 -44.67 16.47 3.06
CA ALA A 118 -44.07 17.80 3.15
C ALA A 118 -45.03 18.82 3.80
N ARG A 119 -46.33 18.76 3.46
CA ARG A 119 -47.35 19.62 4.04
C ARG A 119 -47.62 19.30 5.52
N LYS A 120 -47.53 18.03 5.92
CA LYS A 120 -47.64 17.60 7.33
C LYS A 120 -46.48 18.11 8.17
N VAL A 121 -45.26 18.09 7.63
CA VAL A 121 -44.06 18.68 8.24
C VAL A 121 -44.20 20.20 8.38
N GLU A 122 -44.72 20.92 7.37
CA GLU A 122 -44.99 22.37 7.49
C GLU A 122 -46.05 22.74 8.54
N VAL A 123 -47.05 21.88 8.75
CA VAL A 123 -48.10 22.10 9.76
C VAL A 123 -47.57 21.85 11.18
N GLU A 124 -46.72 20.85 11.37
CA GLU A 124 -46.05 20.59 12.66
C GLU A 124 -45.08 21.73 13.03
N VAL A 125 -44.28 22.22 12.08
CA VAL A 125 -43.37 23.38 12.31
C VAL A 125 -44.12 24.67 12.65
N LYS A 126 -45.32 24.89 12.09
CA LYS A 126 -46.15 26.05 12.42
C LYS A 126 -46.83 25.95 13.79
N ASN A 127 -47.17 24.74 14.24
CA ASN A 127 -47.77 24.52 15.55
C ASN A 127 -46.73 24.59 16.69
N ASP A 128 -45.46 24.24 16.44
CA ASP A 128 -44.37 24.42 17.40
C ASP A 128 -43.88 25.87 17.51
N SER A 129 -44.24 26.73 16.54
CA SER A 129 -43.88 28.16 16.54
C SER A 129 -44.90 29.06 17.26
N SER A 130 -45.98 28.51 17.82
CA SER A 130 -47.05 29.26 18.49
C SER A 130 -47.23 28.88 19.97
N GLY A 131 -46.14 28.71 20.71
CA GLY A 131 -46.20 28.45 22.15
C GLY A 131 -44.88 28.72 22.86
N GLY A 132 -44.65 29.96 23.28
CA GLY A 132 -43.55 30.28 24.20
C GLY A 132 -43.12 31.74 24.18
N GLU A 133 -43.95 32.63 24.74
CA GLU A 133 -43.51 33.95 25.19
C GLU A 133 -42.32 33.79 26.13
N ASN A 134 -41.20 34.43 25.79
CA ASN A 134 -40.04 34.53 26.65
C ASN A 134 -40.19 35.83 27.47
N PRO A 135 -40.45 35.79 28.79
CA PRO A 135 -40.58 37.01 29.56
C PRO A 135 -39.20 37.67 29.71
N ILE A 136 -39.13 38.89 29.19
CA ILE A 136 -38.04 39.85 29.37
C ILE A 136 -37.78 40.03 30.88
N ASN A 137 -36.68 39.48 31.40
CA ASN A 137 -36.20 39.82 32.73
C ASN A 137 -35.23 41.01 32.63
N SER A 138 -35.78 42.21 32.85
CA SER A 138 -35.03 43.45 33.03
C SER A 138 -34.40 43.50 34.43
N GLY A 139 -33.17 42.99 34.55
CA GLY A 139 -32.30 43.23 35.70
C GLY A 139 -31.52 44.53 35.55
N LYS A 140 -31.97 45.57 36.25
CA LYS A 140 -31.33 46.89 36.37
C LYS A 140 -29.86 46.77 36.83
N GLY A 141 -28.95 47.31 36.02
CA GLY A 141 -27.68 47.84 36.53
C GLY A 141 -27.95 49.04 37.43
N LYS A 142 -27.38 49.01 38.64
CA LYS A 142 -27.14 50.21 39.44
C LYS A 142 -25.63 50.35 39.56
N ASP A 143 -25.16 51.48 39.06
CA ASP A 143 -23.87 52.07 39.35
C ASP A 143 -23.67 52.30 40.85
N LYS A 144 -22.42 52.21 41.31
CA LYS A 144 -21.70 53.08 42.28
C LYS A 144 -20.42 52.35 42.70
N GLU A 145 -19.28 52.87 42.24
CA GLU A 145 -18.24 53.56 43.06
C GLU A 145 -17.28 52.61 43.76
#